data_AF-A0A947XY82-F1
#
_entry.id   AF-A0A947XY82-F1
#
_cell.length_a   1.000
_cell.length_b   1.000
_cell.length_c   1.000
_cell.angle_alpha   90.00
_cell.angle_beta   90.00
_cell.angle_gamma   90.00
#
_symmetry.space_group_name_H-M   'P 1'
#
loop_
_entity.id
_entity.type
_entity.pdbx_description
1 polymer ?
#
loop_
_entity_poly.entity_id
_entity_poly.type
_entity_poly.pdbx_seq_one_letter_code
_entity_poly.pdbx_strand_id
1 'polypeptide(L)' 'MNETMVSMLPDADMQAAPKAMLRAAQRARDIARQTNTPLVLIRDGVLVEEFVTDARPADKGHKVSELP' A
#
# COMPACT_ATOMS: atom_id res chain seq x y z
N MET A 1 -11.42 -13.46 -8.07
CA MET A 1 -12.19 -13.06 -6.88
C MET A 1 -12.07 -11.55 -6.75
N ASN A 2 -13.11 -10.78 -7.09
CA ASN A 2 -13.21 -9.35 -6.74
C ASN A 2 -14.67 -8.92 -6.96
N GLU A 3 -15.57 -9.63 -6.30
CA GLU A 3 -16.97 -9.26 -6.27
C GLU A 3 -17.11 -8.10 -5.29
N THR A 4 -17.06 -6.89 -5.86
CA THR A 4 -17.37 -5.59 -5.25
C THR A 4 -16.41 -5.06 -4.15
N MET A 5 -15.60 -4.05 -4.50
CA MET A 5 -14.85 -3.17 -3.57
C MET A 5 -15.81 -2.23 -2.82
N VAL A 6 -16.78 -2.81 -2.15
CA VAL A 6 -17.88 -2.15 -1.43
C VAL A 6 -17.73 -2.49 0.05
N SER A 7 -17.84 -1.48 0.90
CA SER A 7 -17.73 -1.67 2.34
C SER A 7 -18.88 -2.50 2.89
N MET A 8 -18.62 -3.41 3.83
CA MET A 8 -19.66 -4.17 4.54
C MET A 8 -20.25 -3.40 5.73
N LEU A 9 -19.82 -2.15 5.96
CA LEU A 9 -20.39 -1.28 6.97
C LEU A 9 -21.85 -0.94 6.61
N PRO A 10 -22.76 -0.84 7.58
CA PRO A 10 -24.15 -0.43 7.33
C PRO A 10 -24.28 1.05 6.93
N ASP A 11 -23.23 1.84 7.17
CA ASP A 11 -23.16 3.24 6.79
C ASP A 11 -23.07 3.39 5.25
N ALA A 12 -24.05 4.08 4.68
CA ALA A 12 -24.16 4.33 3.25
C ALA A 12 -23.01 5.21 2.71
N ASP A 13 -22.50 6.14 3.52
CA ASP A 13 -21.43 7.04 3.10
C ASP A 13 -20.08 6.30 3.00
N MET A 14 -19.92 5.23 3.77
CA MET A 14 -18.71 4.41 3.81
C MET A 14 -18.63 3.36 2.70
N GLN A 15 -19.70 3.16 1.91
CA GLN A 15 -19.76 2.13 0.87
C GLN A 15 -18.64 2.27 -0.18
N ALA A 16 -18.32 3.51 -0.54
CA ALA A 16 -17.30 3.82 -1.54
C ALA A 16 -15.88 3.93 -0.97
N ALA A 17 -15.70 3.80 0.35
CA ALA A 17 -14.41 4.01 1.01
C ALA A 17 -13.30 3.09 0.47
N PRO A 18 -13.50 1.77 0.27
CA PRO A 18 -12.45 0.90 -0.28
C PRO A 18 -11.97 1.36 -1.66
N LYS A 19 -12.90 1.76 -2.53
CA LYS A 19 -12.60 2.28 -3.88
C LYS A 19 -11.88 3.64 -3.81
N ALA A 20 -12.20 4.49 -2.85
CA ALA A 20 -11.51 5.76 -2.63
C ALA A 20 -10.07 5.54 -2.14
N MET A 21 -9.87 4.64 -1.18
CA MET A 21 -8.54 4.30 -0.66
C MET A 21 -7.62 3.72 -1.74
N LEU A 22 -8.12 2.84 -2.61
CA LEU A 22 -7.33 2.30 -3.72
C LEU A 22 -6.82 3.43 -4.64
N ARG A 23 -7.72 4.36 -4.99
CA ARG A 23 -7.34 5.53 -5.82
C ARG A 23 -6.32 6.42 -5.13
N ALA A 24 -6.51 6.70 -3.84
CA ALA A 24 -5.58 7.50 -3.05
C ALA A 24 -4.20 6.84 -2.96
N ALA A 25 -4.16 5.53 -2.70
CA ALA A 25 -2.93 4.76 -2.64
C ALA A 25 -2.18 4.70 -3.98
N GLN A 26 -2.91 4.61 -5.10
CA GLN A 26 -2.30 4.70 -6.42
C GLN A 26 -1.69 6.08 -6.65
N ARG A 27 -2.45 7.15 -6.36
CA ARG A 27 -1.98 8.53 -6.54
C ARG A 27 -0.78 8.85 -5.65
N ALA A 28 -0.76 8.36 -4.41
CA ALA A 28 0.36 8.53 -3.49
C ALA A 28 1.65 7.93 -4.06
N ARG A 29 1.59 6.72 -4.65
CA ARG A 29 2.74 6.10 -5.34
C ARG A 29 3.20 6.90 -6.54
N ASP A 30 2.27 7.43 -7.33
CA ASP A 30 2.62 8.25 -8.51
C ASP A 30 3.34 9.53 -8.10
N ILE A 31 2.85 10.22 -7.06
CA ILE A 31 3.49 11.42 -6.51
C ILE A 31 4.86 11.08 -5.92
N ALA A 32 4.95 10.04 -5.09
CA ALA A 32 6.19 9.58 -4.47
C ALA A 32 7.30 9.32 -5.50
N ARG A 33 6.95 8.71 -6.64
CA ARG A 33 7.87 8.53 -7.78
C ARG A 33 8.30 9.87 -8.38
N GLN A 34 7.35 10.75 -8.66
CA GLN A 34 7.62 12.05 -9.31
C GLN A 34 8.48 12.97 -8.45
N THR A 35 8.28 12.97 -7.14
CA THR A 35 8.96 13.87 -6.21
C THR A 35 10.16 13.23 -5.52
N ASN A 36 10.48 11.97 -5.86
CA ASN A 36 11.50 11.16 -5.21
C ASN A 36 11.40 11.21 -3.67
N THR A 37 10.18 11.00 -3.17
CA THR A 37 9.85 11.04 -1.74
C THR A 37 9.41 9.65 -1.30
N PRO A 38 9.82 9.15 -0.12
CA PRO A 38 9.42 7.83 0.34
C PRO A 38 7.92 7.80 0.71
N LEU A 39 7.30 6.63 0.55
CA LEU A 39 6.02 6.34 1.18
C LEU A 39 6.24 5.81 2.58
N VAL A 40 5.51 6.39 3.55
CA VAL A 40 5.50 5.93 4.93
C VAL A 40 4.28 5.03 5.13
N LEU A 41 4.50 3.77 5.49
CA LEU A 41 3.43 2.77 5.65
C LEU A 41 3.73 1.81 6.80
N ILE A 42 2.72 1.07 7.25
CA ILE A 42 2.89 0.00 8.22
C ILE A 42 2.94 -1.33 7.48
N ARG A 43 3.99 -2.13 7.73
CA ARG A 43 4.16 -3.49 7.23
C ARG A 43 4.42 -4.41 8.41
N ASP A 44 3.60 -5.44 8.57
CA ASP A 44 3.69 -6.38 9.69
C ASP A 44 3.77 -5.70 11.07
N GLY A 45 3.03 -4.60 11.23
CA GLY A 45 3.00 -3.81 12.47
C GLY A 45 4.16 -2.82 12.65
N VAL A 46 5.11 -2.75 11.72
CA VAL A 46 6.28 -1.86 11.78
C VAL A 46 6.14 -0.69 10.82
N LEU A 47 6.48 0.52 11.27
CA LEU A 47 6.55 1.71 10.42
C LEU A 47 7.76 1.61 9.47
N VAL A 48 7.52 1.71 8.17
CA VAL A 48 8.54 1.58 7.11
C VAL A 48 8.45 2.76 6.16
N GLU A 49 9.62 3.25 5.75
CA GLU A 49 9.77 4.19 4.64
C GLU A 49 10.22 3.43 3.39
N GLU A 50 9.45 3.50 2.31
CA GLU A 50 9.69 2.76 1.07
C GLU A 50 9.76 3.72 -0.13
N PHE A 51 10.89 3.74 -0.84
CA PHE A 51 11.00 4.46 -2.10
C PHE A 51 10.36 3.64 -3.22
N VAL A 52 9.48 4.27 -4.00
CA VAL A 52 8.82 3.62 -5.13
C VAL A 52 9.77 3.64 -6.33
N THR A 53 10.32 2.48 -6.68
CA THR A 53 11.15 2.30 -7.88
C THR A 53 10.35 1.65 -9.02
N ASP A 54 10.69 1.94 -10.28
CA ASP A 54 10.07 1.30 -11.45
C ASP A 54 10.45 -0.19 -11.63
N ALA A 55 11.39 -0.70 -10.81
CA ALA A 55 11.71 -2.12 -10.80
C ALA A 55 10.58 -2.89 -10.10
N ARG A 56 9.93 -3.80 -10.85
CA ARG A 56 9.08 -4.86 -10.29
C ARG A 56 9.80 -5.44 -9.07
N PRO A 57 9.21 -5.41 -7.86
CA PRO A 57 9.78 -6.14 -6.76
C PRO A 57 9.64 -7.62 -7.12
N ALA A 58 10.71 -8.22 -7.62
CA ALA A 58 10.89 -9.64 -7.50
C ALA A 58 10.78 -9.92 -6.00
N ASP A 59 9.76 -10.69 -5.63
CA ASP A 59 9.52 -11.30 -4.34
C ASP A 59 10.85 -11.57 -3.61
N LYS A 60 11.27 -10.64 -2.74
CA LYS A 60 12.38 -10.89 -1.83
C LYS A 60 11.75 -11.50 -0.61
N GLY A 61 11.56 -12.82 -0.70
CA GLY A 61 11.25 -13.68 0.42
C GLY A 61 12.07 -13.26 1.64
N HIS A 62 11.35 -13.03 2.72
CA HIS A 62 11.86 -12.66 4.03
C HIS A 62 12.99 -13.62 4.46
N LYS A 63 14.26 -13.21 4.25
CA LYS A 63 15.39 -13.88 4.90
C LYS A 63 15.56 -13.21 6.25
N VAL A 64 15.02 -13.85 7.29
CA VAL A 64 15.47 -13.64 8.66
C VAL A 64 16.98 -13.87 8.69
N SER A 65 17.75 -12.81 8.92
CA SER A 65 19.15 -12.93 9.26
C SER A 65 19.23 -13.40 10.70
N GLU A 66 19.54 -14.68 10.91
CA GLU A 66 20.10 -15.14 12.17
C GLU A 66 21.42 -14.41 12.39
N LEU A 67 21.49 -13.63 13.47
CA LEU A 67 22.72 -13.06 14.00
C LEU A 67 23.29 -14.03 15.06
N PRO A 68 24.63 -14.08 15.21
CA PRO A 68 25.40 -15.20 15.76
C PRO A 68 25.19 -15.46 17.26
#